data_AF-M6GGN6-F1
#
_entry.id   AF-M6GGN6-F1
#
_cell.length_a   1.000
_cell.length_b   1.000
_cell.length_c   1.000
_cell.angle_alpha   90.00
_cell.angle_beta   90.00
_cell.angle_gamma   90.00
#
_symmetry.space_group_name_H-M   'P 1'
#
loop_
_entity.id
_entity.type
_entity.pdbx_description
1 polymer ?
#
loop_
_entity_poly.entity_id
_entity_poly.type
_entity_poly.pdbx_seq_one_letter_code
_entity_poly.pdbx_strand_id
1 'polypeptide(L)'
;MTKTRLYSFCILILLLGNCKKDPSSLPNYHWPVSDLEKNQILLSIDQWNSSNGIYIEFLAENRISYHEESEPVRSGKGVYSIKENKLNLQFKETYGEESYEHEFDCIFGFEESNYSPQQYIECPQSIMSSRPVKIYNKKSINPPGTTAFIENEKILTMGNILGTINFDSFFRSKPDLNSKEISFNDLAPEECLEGLSKSSKQVRLPKGFKIIIIGKTEKLSKIENWNSPWYYIETSINCYGEIHRSNGWVYGQFVDLE
;
A
#
# COMPACT_ATOMS: atom_id res chain seq x y z
N MET A 1 3.94 39.68 74.20
CA MET A 1 4.77 40.00 73.01
C MET A 1 6.16 39.43 73.21
N THR A 2 6.47 38.29 72.57
CA THR A 2 7.81 37.87 72.13
C THR A 2 7.72 36.55 71.35
N LYS A 3 8.64 36.43 70.39
CA LYS A 3 8.88 35.39 69.35
C LYS A 3 8.81 33.95 69.88
N THR A 4 8.59 32.90 69.08
CA THR A 4 9.58 32.35 68.13
C THR A 4 8.98 31.25 67.22
N ARG A 5 9.45 31.20 65.97
CA ARG A 5 9.16 30.23 64.90
C ARG A 5 9.54 28.79 65.27
N LEU A 6 8.93 27.79 64.64
CA LEU A 6 9.68 26.70 64.01
C LEU A 6 8.89 25.97 62.93
N TYR A 7 9.65 25.53 61.93
CA TYR A 7 9.28 25.00 60.62
C TYR A 7 8.61 23.62 60.68
N SER A 8 7.76 23.32 59.70
CA SER A 8 7.84 22.02 59.02
C SER A 8 7.23 22.09 57.63
N PHE A 9 8.09 21.91 56.63
CA PHE A 9 7.76 21.69 55.23
C PHE A 9 7.95 20.19 55.01
N CYS A 10 6.91 19.46 54.60
CA CYS A 10 7.08 18.25 53.81
C CYS A 10 5.78 17.90 53.08
N ILE A 11 5.80 18.21 51.79
CA ILE A 11 4.93 17.73 50.74
C ILE A 11 5.14 16.21 50.61
N LEU A 12 4.06 15.43 50.59
CA LEU A 12 3.95 14.25 49.72
C LEU A 12 2.48 13.83 49.61
N ILE A 13 1.74 14.48 48.71
CA ILE A 13 0.45 13.98 48.23
C ILE A 13 0.78 12.87 47.21
N LEU A 14 0.63 11.63 47.63
CA LEU A 14 0.57 10.44 46.77
C LEU A 14 -0.75 10.47 45.99
N LEU A 15 -0.80 11.25 44.91
CA LEU A 15 -1.78 11.04 43.84
C LEU A 15 -1.19 9.99 42.90
N LEU A 16 -1.39 8.72 43.26
CA LEU A 16 -1.36 7.61 42.31
C LEU A 16 -2.61 7.75 41.40
N GLY A 17 -2.54 8.74 40.51
CA GLY A 17 -3.37 8.75 39.32
C GLY A 17 -2.93 7.57 38.47
N ASN A 18 -3.76 6.54 38.43
CA ASN A 18 -3.76 5.54 37.37
C ASN A 18 -3.91 6.29 36.04
N CYS A 19 -2.79 6.68 35.43
CA CYS A 19 -2.70 6.84 33.99
C CYS A 19 -2.90 5.44 33.41
N LYS A 20 -4.16 5.02 33.28
CA LYS A 20 -4.53 4.15 32.18
C LYS A 20 -4.03 4.87 30.94
N LYS A 21 -2.94 4.36 30.34
CA LYS A 21 -2.66 4.64 28.94
C LYS A 21 -3.94 4.28 28.23
N ASP A 22 -4.62 5.28 27.68
CA ASP A 22 -5.66 5.01 26.70
C ASP A 22 -5.05 4.04 25.69
N PRO A 23 -5.71 2.91 25.40
CA PRO A 23 -5.32 2.13 24.25
C PRO A 23 -5.40 3.11 23.09
N SER A 24 -4.23 3.38 22.48
CA SER A 24 -4.10 4.18 21.26
C SER A 24 -5.33 3.95 20.40
N SER A 25 -6.18 4.95 20.28
CA SER A 25 -7.32 4.91 19.39
C SER A 25 -6.79 4.44 18.04
N LEU A 26 -7.40 3.38 17.50
CA LEU A 26 -7.18 2.96 16.12
C LEU A 26 -7.05 4.22 15.26
N PRO A 27 -5.97 4.38 14.46
CA PRO A 27 -5.86 5.53 13.58
C PRO A 27 -7.16 5.65 12.80
N ASN A 28 -7.84 6.77 12.97
CA ASN A 28 -9.11 7.01 12.32
C ASN A 28 -8.79 7.26 10.85
N TYR A 29 -8.88 6.22 10.02
CA TYR A 29 -8.44 6.28 8.62
C TYR A 29 -9.41 7.06 7.71
N HIS A 30 -10.51 7.60 8.26
CA HIS A 30 -11.36 8.54 7.55
C HIS A 30 -10.55 9.74 7.02
N TRP A 31 -11.01 10.31 5.90
CA TRP A 31 -10.42 11.55 5.42
C TRP A 31 -10.67 12.67 6.43
N PRO A 32 -9.63 13.46 6.78
CA PRO A 32 -9.81 14.64 7.60
C PRO A 32 -10.77 15.64 6.98
N VAL A 33 -11.41 16.43 7.83
CA VAL A 33 -12.40 17.42 7.42
C VAL A 33 -11.73 18.68 6.90
N SER A 34 -10.66 19.13 7.55
CA SER A 34 -10.01 20.41 7.20
C SER A 34 -8.99 20.27 6.07
N ASP A 35 -8.84 21.33 5.27
CA ASP A 35 -7.88 21.36 4.17
C ASP A 35 -6.42 21.31 4.68
N LEU A 36 -6.17 21.84 5.89
CA LEU A 36 -4.85 21.77 6.53
C LEU A 36 -4.45 20.33 6.86
N GLU A 37 -5.34 19.56 7.46
CA GLU A 37 -5.07 18.15 7.80
C GLU A 37 -4.93 17.30 6.54
N LYS A 38 -5.73 17.54 5.50
CA LYS A 38 -5.57 16.88 4.19
C LYS A 38 -4.18 17.14 3.62
N ASN A 39 -3.74 18.39 3.67
CA ASN A 39 -2.41 18.77 3.21
C ASN A 39 -1.29 18.06 3.99
N GLN A 40 -1.43 17.95 5.32
CA GLN A 40 -0.47 17.22 6.16
C GLN A 40 -0.42 15.73 5.80
N ILE A 41 -1.57 15.10 5.52
CA ILE A 41 -1.61 13.70 5.08
C ILE A 41 -0.90 13.56 3.74
N LEU A 42 -1.22 14.38 2.74
CA LEU A 42 -0.57 14.34 1.43
C LEU A 42 0.96 14.36 1.54
N LEU A 43 1.49 15.28 2.35
CA LEU A 43 2.93 15.47 2.57
C LEU A 43 3.58 14.38 3.44
N SER A 44 2.81 13.63 4.23
CA SER A 44 3.32 12.57 5.12
C SER A 44 3.59 11.23 4.40
N ILE A 45 3.10 11.11 3.17
CA ILE A 45 3.20 9.90 2.36
C ILE A 45 4.24 10.14 1.29
N ASP A 46 5.30 9.31 1.29
CA ASP A 46 6.43 9.46 0.39
C ASP A 46 5.97 9.43 -1.08
N GLN A 47 5.02 8.54 -1.39
CA GLN A 47 4.47 8.40 -2.73
C GLN A 47 3.06 7.82 -2.69
N TRP A 48 2.14 8.44 -3.42
CA TRP A 48 0.80 7.93 -3.70
C TRP A 48 0.83 7.18 -5.03
N ASN A 49 0.16 6.03 -5.13
CA ASN A 49 0.26 5.21 -6.34
C ASN A 49 -1.01 4.46 -6.74
N SER A 50 -1.19 4.30 -8.05
CA SER A 50 -2.31 3.55 -8.63
C SER A 50 -1.92 2.13 -9.02
N SER A 51 -2.93 1.31 -9.33
CA SER A 51 -2.72 -0.04 -9.87
C SER A 51 -2.23 -0.05 -11.32
N ASN A 52 -2.25 1.09 -12.03
CA ASN A 52 -1.80 1.23 -13.41
C ASN A 52 -0.48 2.01 -13.54
N GLY A 53 0.26 2.23 -12.45
CA GLY A 53 1.60 2.82 -12.52
C GLY A 53 1.64 4.35 -12.53
N ILE A 54 0.60 5.00 -12.03
CA ILE A 54 0.65 6.43 -11.71
C ILE A 54 1.26 6.58 -10.32
N TYR A 55 2.21 7.50 -10.18
CA TYR A 55 2.83 7.89 -8.93
C TYR A 55 2.77 9.41 -8.77
N ILE A 56 2.33 9.86 -7.59
CA ILE A 56 2.32 11.28 -7.24
C ILE A 56 3.03 11.47 -5.91
N GLU A 57 4.00 12.37 -5.90
CA GLU A 57 4.69 12.83 -4.70
C GLU A 57 4.26 14.27 -4.41
N PHE A 58 3.78 14.50 -3.19
CA PHE A 58 3.44 15.84 -2.70
C PHE A 58 4.62 16.38 -1.90
N LEU A 59 5.08 17.56 -2.27
CA LEU A 59 6.28 18.18 -1.72
C LEU A 59 5.92 19.50 -1.04
N ALA A 60 6.78 19.92 -0.11
CA ALA A 60 6.64 21.20 0.57
C ALA A 60 6.50 22.38 -0.43
N GLU A 61 5.87 23.45 0.04
CA GLU A 61 5.51 24.64 -0.76
C GLU A 61 4.50 24.33 -1.87
N ASN A 62 3.59 23.39 -1.61
CA ASN A 62 2.50 23.01 -2.50
C ASN A 62 2.98 22.50 -3.88
N ARG A 63 4.10 21.79 -3.93
CA ARG A 63 4.67 21.26 -5.18
C ARG A 63 4.30 19.80 -5.37
N ILE A 64 4.26 19.36 -6.63
CA ILE A 64 4.07 17.94 -6.97
C ILE A 64 5.11 17.44 -7.96
N SER A 65 5.38 16.14 -7.87
CA SER A 65 5.99 15.34 -8.93
C SER A 65 4.99 14.29 -9.39
N TYR A 66 4.69 14.27 -10.69
CA TYR A 66 3.80 13.30 -11.32
C TYR A 66 4.63 12.37 -12.21
N HIS A 67 4.34 11.08 -12.15
CA HIS A 67 4.89 10.05 -13.03
C HIS A 67 3.78 9.08 -13.40
N GLU A 68 3.75 8.66 -14.65
CA GLU A 68 2.86 7.61 -15.13
C GLU A 68 3.69 6.65 -16.00
N GLU A 69 3.73 5.37 -15.58
CA GLU A 69 4.28 4.30 -16.41
C GLU A 69 3.49 4.26 -17.72
N SER A 70 4.24 4.33 -18.82
CA SER A 70 3.76 4.25 -20.18
C SER A 70 4.97 4.16 -21.11
N GLU A 71 4.73 3.93 -22.41
CA GLU A 71 5.77 4.06 -23.43
C GLU A 71 5.43 5.16 -24.44
N PRO A 72 6.17 6.29 -24.45
CA PRO A 72 7.22 6.68 -23.51
C PRO A 72 6.66 6.98 -22.10
N VAL A 73 7.51 6.91 -21.08
CA VAL A 73 7.13 7.28 -19.70
C VAL A 73 6.75 8.76 -19.64
N ARG A 74 5.63 9.07 -18.98
CA ARG A 74 5.11 10.43 -18.86
C ARG A 74 5.40 10.96 -17.46
N SER A 75 6.05 12.12 -17.38
CA SER A 75 6.34 12.73 -16.08
C SER A 75 6.31 14.25 -16.15
N GLY A 76 6.01 14.87 -15.01
CA GLY A 76 5.87 16.31 -14.91
C GLY A 76 6.05 16.83 -13.49
N LYS A 77 6.34 18.11 -13.37
CA LYS A 77 6.42 18.82 -12.09
C LYS A 77 5.44 19.98 -12.09
N GLY A 78 4.95 20.31 -10.91
CA GLY A 78 3.90 21.31 -10.80
C GLY A 78 3.58 21.72 -9.38
N VAL A 79 2.36 22.20 -9.21
CA VAL A 79 1.79 22.63 -7.95
C VAL A 79 0.47 21.94 -7.68
N TYR A 80 0.04 21.94 -6.43
CA TYR A 80 -1.29 21.49 -6.05
C TYR A 80 -1.96 22.50 -5.13
N SER A 81 -3.28 22.45 -5.04
CA SER A 81 -4.04 23.22 -4.06
C SER A 81 -5.22 22.43 -3.54
N ILE A 82 -5.63 22.73 -2.30
CA ILE A 82 -6.79 22.12 -1.67
C ILE A 82 -7.79 23.23 -1.36
N LYS A 83 -9.02 23.06 -1.84
CA LYS A 83 -10.12 23.98 -1.54
C LYS A 83 -11.44 23.23 -1.56
N GLU A 84 -12.26 23.40 -0.51
CA GLU A 84 -13.64 22.89 -0.46
C GLU A 84 -13.72 21.38 -0.79
N ASN A 85 -12.79 20.60 -0.23
CA ASN A 85 -12.68 19.16 -0.45
C ASN A 85 -12.28 18.71 -1.88
N LYS A 86 -11.79 19.63 -2.71
CA LYS A 86 -11.18 19.33 -4.01
C LYS A 86 -9.67 19.48 -3.93
N LEU A 87 -8.97 18.57 -4.60
CA LEU A 87 -7.54 18.62 -4.83
C LEU A 87 -7.31 18.97 -6.29
N ASN A 88 -6.84 20.18 -6.55
CA ASN A 88 -6.45 20.60 -7.89
C ASN A 88 -4.96 20.34 -8.07
N LEU A 89 -4.61 19.62 -9.14
CA LEU A 89 -3.23 19.32 -9.54
C LEU A 89 -2.95 20.04 -10.84
N GLN A 90 -1.90 20.86 -10.89
CA GLN A 90 -1.46 21.56 -12.10
C GLN A 90 0.01 21.27 -12.35
N PHE A 91 0.35 20.68 -13.48
CA PHE A 91 1.74 20.32 -13.77
C PHE A 91 2.05 20.38 -15.25
N LYS A 92 3.34 20.47 -15.54
CA LYS A 92 3.86 20.53 -16.89
C LYS A 92 4.64 19.26 -17.20
N GLU A 93 4.19 18.54 -18.20
CA GLU A 93 4.90 17.42 -18.80
C GLU A 93 5.88 17.95 -19.85
N THR A 94 7.10 17.41 -19.89
CA THR A 94 8.09 17.77 -20.93
C THR A 94 8.47 16.52 -21.71
N TYR A 95 8.30 16.57 -23.03
CA TYR A 95 8.65 15.49 -23.94
C TYR A 95 9.47 16.04 -25.11
N GLY A 96 10.80 15.84 -25.05
CA GLY A 96 11.71 16.49 -25.99
C GLY A 96 11.70 18.00 -25.84
N GLU A 97 11.43 18.72 -26.93
CA GLU A 97 11.25 20.19 -26.94
C GLU A 97 9.79 20.61 -26.66
N GLU A 98 8.85 19.66 -26.70
CA GLU A 98 7.44 19.93 -26.48
C GLU A 98 7.10 19.90 -25.00
N SER A 99 6.09 20.68 -24.64
CA SER A 99 5.64 20.74 -23.27
C SER A 99 4.13 20.89 -23.19
N TYR A 100 3.52 20.09 -22.34
CA TYR A 100 2.07 19.97 -22.22
C TYR A 100 1.68 20.34 -20.78
N GLU A 101 0.71 21.23 -20.66
CA GLU A 101 0.15 21.62 -19.36
C GLU A 101 -1.06 20.73 -19.07
N HIS A 102 -1.10 20.21 -17.85
CA HIS A 102 -2.15 19.33 -17.36
C HIS A 102 -2.75 19.91 -16.09
N GLU A 103 -4.07 19.86 -16.01
CA GLU A 103 -4.84 20.27 -14.83
C GLU A 103 -5.88 19.21 -14.50
N PHE A 104 -5.84 18.67 -13.28
CA PHE A 104 -6.79 17.67 -12.79
C PHE A 104 -7.46 18.15 -11.50
N ASP A 105 -8.79 18.20 -11.51
CA ASP A 105 -9.61 18.38 -10.32
C ASP A 105 -9.96 17.00 -9.74
N CYS A 106 -9.19 16.59 -8.75
CA CYS A 106 -9.35 15.31 -8.07
C CYS A 106 -10.16 15.46 -6.78
N ILE A 107 -10.70 14.35 -6.30
CA ILE A 107 -11.43 14.26 -5.05
C ILE A 107 -10.73 13.29 -4.09
N PHE A 108 -10.85 13.56 -2.81
CA PHE A 108 -10.43 12.65 -1.75
C PHE A 108 -11.49 11.59 -1.51
N GLY A 109 -11.08 10.32 -1.41
CA GLY A 109 -11.99 9.21 -1.19
C GLY A 109 -11.48 8.19 -0.17
N PHE A 110 -12.43 7.61 0.56
CA PHE A 110 -12.17 6.58 1.57
C PHE A 110 -13.06 5.37 1.28
N GLU A 111 -12.46 4.19 1.26
CA GLU A 111 -13.15 2.91 1.08
C GLU A 111 -12.69 1.96 2.18
N GLU A 112 -13.62 1.57 3.05
CA GLU A 112 -13.29 0.65 4.15
C GLU A 112 -12.87 -0.70 3.58
N SER A 113 -11.67 -1.14 3.93
CA SER A 113 -11.13 -2.43 3.52
C SER A 113 -10.35 -3.07 4.65
N ASN A 114 -10.51 -4.39 4.78
CA ASN A 114 -9.85 -5.12 5.84
C ASN A 114 -8.36 -5.41 5.53
N TYR A 115 -7.96 -5.33 4.26
CA TYR A 115 -6.61 -5.71 3.81
C TYR A 115 -6.04 -4.84 2.67
N SER A 116 -6.86 -4.01 2.01
CA SER A 116 -6.40 -3.08 0.97
C SER A 116 -6.21 -1.67 1.53
N PRO A 117 -5.44 -0.81 0.84
CA PRO A 117 -5.40 0.62 1.15
C PRO A 117 -6.79 1.25 1.14
N GLN A 118 -7.09 2.06 2.14
CA GLN A 118 -8.42 2.64 2.36
C GLN A 118 -8.55 4.07 1.83
N GLN A 119 -7.47 4.85 1.89
CA GLN A 119 -7.45 6.24 1.43
C GLN A 119 -6.95 6.33 0.00
N TYR A 120 -7.66 7.09 -0.82
CA TYR A 120 -7.30 7.36 -2.20
C TYR A 120 -7.61 8.80 -2.62
N ILE A 121 -6.95 9.21 -3.70
CA ILE A 121 -7.27 10.37 -4.52
C ILE A 121 -7.86 9.82 -5.81
N GLU A 122 -9.04 10.30 -6.20
CA GLU A 122 -9.66 9.96 -7.47
C GLU A 122 -9.61 11.16 -8.40
N CYS A 123 -8.94 10.99 -9.53
CA CYS A 123 -8.88 11.98 -10.59
C CYS A 123 -9.79 11.52 -11.75
N PRO A 124 -10.45 12.44 -12.47
CA PRO A 124 -11.39 12.09 -13.54
C PRO A 124 -10.72 11.39 -14.74
N GLN A 125 -9.41 11.59 -14.88
CA GLN A 125 -8.56 11.03 -15.93
C GLN A 125 -7.09 11.03 -15.49
N SER A 126 -6.24 10.51 -16.35
CA SER A 126 -4.77 10.55 -16.28
C SER A 126 -4.22 11.10 -17.60
N ILE A 127 -2.90 11.17 -17.78
CA ILE A 127 -2.32 11.61 -19.07
C ILE A 127 -2.68 10.58 -20.16
N MET A 128 -2.65 9.29 -19.82
CA MET A 128 -2.81 8.21 -20.80
C MET A 128 -4.23 7.65 -20.90
N SER A 129 -5.13 7.97 -19.98
CA SER A 129 -6.49 7.43 -19.94
C SER A 129 -7.53 8.49 -19.60
N SER A 130 -8.62 8.50 -20.39
CA SER A 130 -9.80 9.34 -20.17
C SER A 130 -10.78 8.78 -19.11
N ARG A 131 -10.44 7.65 -18.48
CA ARG A 131 -11.26 7.06 -17.41
C ARG A 131 -10.76 7.53 -16.03
N PRO A 132 -11.64 7.59 -15.02
CA PRO A 132 -11.24 7.90 -13.66
C PRO A 132 -10.16 6.94 -13.15
N VAL A 133 -9.20 7.49 -12.42
CA VAL A 133 -8.09 6.75 -11.82
C VAL A 133 -8.07 6.98 -10.31
N LYS A 134 -7.89 5.91 -9.54
CA LYS A 134 -7.68 5.97 -8.09
C LYS A 134 -6.20 5.79 -7.77
N ILE A 135 -5.66 6.72 -7.00
CA ILE A 135 -4.27 6.78 -6.57
C ILE A 135 -4.27 6.66 -5.04
N TYR A 136 -3.70 5.58 -4.52
CA TYR A 136 -3.88 5.17 -3.13
C TYR A 136 -2.72 5.59 -2.23
N ASN A 137 -3.03 5.85 -0.97
CA ASN A 137 -2.05 5.89 0.11
C ASN A 137 -1.76 4.46 0.57
N LYS A 138 -0.63 3.86 0.18
CA LYS A 138 -0.30 2.47 0.56
C LYS A 138 -0.10 2.26 2.06
N LYS A 139 0.11 3.32 2.85
CA LYS A 139 0.19 3.26 4.31
C LYS A 139 -1.19 3.23 4.98
N SER A 140 -2.27 3.53 4.25
CA SER A 140 -3.65 3.50 4.76
C SER A 140 -4.24 2.08 4.84
N ILE A 141 -3.46 1.14 5.38
CA ILE A 141 -3.87 -0.25 5.60
C ILE A 141 -4.06 -0.51 7.08
N ASN A 142 -4.86 -1.52 7.42
CA ASN A 142 -4.98 -1.99 8.78
C ASN A 142 -3.62 -2.47 9.32
N PRO A 143 -3.35 -2.24 10.62
CA PRO A 143 -2.08 -2.65 11.23
C PRO A 143 -1.89 -4.17 11.16
N PRO A 144 -0.65 -4.68 11.13
CA PRO A 144 -0.37 -6.11 11.18
C PRO A 144 -1.05 -6.82 12.35
N GLY A 145 -1.51 -8.05 12.13
CA GLY A 145 -2.26 -8.85 13.12
C GLY A 145 -3.75 -8.55 13.17
N THR A 146 -4.26 -7.62 12.36
CA THR A 146 -5.70 -7.38 12.23
C THR A 146 -6.37 -8.55 11.52
N THR A 147 -7.50 -9.01 12.04
CA THR A 147 -8.28 -10.06 11.38
C THR A 147 -8.98 -9.50 10.14
N ALA A 148 -8.83 -10.19 9.02
CA ALA A 148 -9.51 -9.87 7.77
C ALA A 148 -10.06 -11.15 7.10
N PHE A 149 -10.93 -10.97 6.11
CA PHE A 149 -11.45 -12.06 5.30
C PHE A 149 -11.18 -11.80 3.83
N ILE A 150 -10.63 -12.81 3.15
CA ILE A 150 -10.41 -12.80 1.71
C ILE A 150 -11.10 -14.04 1.14
N GLU A 151 -12.15 -13.84 0.35
CA GLU A 151 -12.93 -14.94 -0.25
C GLU A 151 -13.39 -16.01 0.76
N ASN A 152 -13.80 -15.57 1.95
CA ASN A 152 -14.18 -16.36 3.13
C ASN A 152 -13.03 -17.02 3.92
N GLU A 153 -11.78 -16.81 3.52
CA GLU A 153 -10.62 -17.24 4.29
C GLU A 153 -10.26 -16.21 5.35
N LYS A 154 -10.22 -16.65 6.60
CA LYS A 154 -9.83 -15.80 7.73
C LYS A 154 -8.30 -15.66 7.75
N ILE A 155 -7.83 -14.41 7.68
CA ILE A 155 -6.41 -14.08 7.70
C ILE A 155 -6.07 -13.10 8.83
N LEU A 156 -4.77 -13.00 9.11
CA LEU A 156 -4.15 -11.92 9.84
C LEU A 156 -3.35 -11.06 8.85
N THR A 157 -3.58 -9.75 8.85
CA THR A 157 -2.82 -8.81 8.01
C THR A 157 -1.34 -8.82 8.36
N MET A 158 -0.48 -8.61 7.38
CA MET A 158 0.98 -8.59 7.54
C MET A 158 1.60 -7.21 7.32
N GLY A 159 0.81 -6.19 6.95
CA GLY A 159 1.29 -4.83 6.74
C GLY A 159 1.98 -4.59 5.41
N ASN A 160 1.68 -5.40 4.38
CA ASN A 160 2.26 -5.30 3.03
C ASN A 160 3.79 -5.33 3.03
N ILE A 161 4.38 -6.28 3.78
CA ILE A 161 5.82 -6.48 3.80
C ILE A 161 6.29 -7.10 2.48
N LEU A 162 7.53 -6.78 2.10
CA LEU A 162 8.18 -7.40 0.96
C LEU A 162 8.59 -8.84 1.30
N GLY A 163 8.59 -9.69 0.29
CA GLY A 163 9.13 -11.03 0.39
C GLY A 163 9.63 -11.52 -0.94
N THR A 164 10.38 -12.61 -0.89
CA THR A 164 10.94 -13.26 -2.07
C THR A 164 10.63 -14.76 -2.04
N ILE A 165 10.22 -15.29 -3.19
CA ILE A 165 10.00 -16.73 -3.37
C ILE A 165 11.35 -17.46 -3.27
N ASN A 166 11.50 -18.36 -2.30
CA ASN A 166 12.79 -19.04 -2.04
C ASN A 166 12.91 -20.40 -2.76
N PHE A 167 11.80 -20.90 -3.31
CA PHE A 167 11.69 -22.15 -4.06
C PHE A 167 10.60 -22.03 -5.13
N ASP A 168 10.77 -22.68 -6.29
CA ASP A 168 9.78 -22.62 -7.38
C ASP A 168 8.41 -23.14 -6.91
N SER A 169 7.45 -22.23 -6.71
CA SER A 169 6.24 -22.47 -5.92
C SER A 169 4.96 -22.24 -6.70
N PHE A 170 3.95 -23.06 -6.42
CA PHE A 170 2.63 -22.87 -7.01
C PHE A 170 1.95 -21.63 -6.42
N PHE A 171 1.39 -20.81 -7.30
CA PHE A 171 0.50 -19.71 -6.97
C PHE A 171 -0.94 -20.18 -7.14
N ARG A 172 -1.81 -19.92 -6.17
CA ARG A 172 -3.12 -20.58 -6.08
C ARG A 172 -4.24 -19.60 -5.79
N SER A 173 -5.46 -19.94 -6.22
CA SER A 173 -6.65 -19.14 -5.95
C SER A 173 -7.13 -19.24 -4.49
N LYS A 174 -6.84 -20.35 -3.80
CA LYS A 174 -7.19 -20.58 -2.38
C LYS A 174 -6.00 -21.17 -1.60
N PRO A 175 -5.98 -21.07 -0.27
CA PRO A 175 -4.92 -21.63 0.58
C PRO A 175 -5.08 -23.16 0.75
N ASP A 176 -5.15 -23.88 -0.37
CA ASP A 176 -5.33 -25.33 -0.45
C ASP A 176 -4.51 -25.89 -1.62
N LEU A 177 -3.83 -27.01 -1.39
CA LEU A 177 -3.07 -27.78 -2.39
C LEU A 177 -3.90 -28.24 -3.59
N ASN A 178 -5.19 -28.46 -3.42
CA ASN A 178 -6.08 -28.94 -4.48
C ASN A 178 -6.81 -27.81 -5.20
N SER A 179 -6.59 -26.55 -4.79
CA SER A 179 -7.21 -25.40 -5.43
C SER A 179 -6.58 -25.09 -6.78
N LYS A 180 -7.32 -24.34 -7.61
CA LYS A 180 -6.86 -23.91 -8.93
C LYS A 180 -5.52 -23.18 -8.83
N GLU A 181 -4.57 -23.61 -9.66
CA GLU A 181 -3.29 -22.94 -9.86
C GLU A 181 -3.47 -21.73 -10.78
N ILE A 182 -2.80 -20.64 -10.45
CA ILE A 182 -2.65 -19.46 -11.29
C ILE A 182 -1.27 -19.63 -11.94
N SER A 183 -1.25 -19.86 -13.25
CA SER A 183 0.00 -20.08 -13.97
C SER A 183 0.83 -18.80 -13.97
N PHE A 184 2.15 -18.93 -13.79
CA PHE A 184 3.06 -17.80 -13.93
C PHE A 184 2.94 -17.13 -15.31
N ASN A 185 2.76 -17.93 -16.37
CA ASN A 185 2.54 -17.43 -17.72
C ASN A 185 1.22 -16.66 -17.91
N ASP A 186 0.29 -16.76 -16.96
CA ASP A 186 -0.98 -16.01 -17.00
C ASP A 186 -0.87 -14.66 -16.27
N LEU A 187 0.28 -14.35 -15.65
CA LEU A 187 0.45 -13.13 -14.85
C LEU A 187 0.72 -11.89 -15.71
N ALA A 188 1.29 -12.06 -16.90
CA ALA A 188 1.56 -11.01 -17.87
C ALA A 188 1.76 -11.63 -19.28
N PRO A 189 1.68 -10.84 -20.36
CA PRO A 189 2.07 -11.29 -21.70
C PRO A 189 3.47 -11.91 -21.74
N GLU A 190 3.73 -12.82 -22.70
CA GLU A 190 4.97 -13.61 -22.75
C GLU A 190 6.23 -12.73 -22.81
N GLU A 191 6.17 -11.67 -23.60
CA GLU A 191 7.21 -10.65 -23.76
C GLU A 191 7.56 -9.93 -22.45
N CYS A 192 6.64 -9.89 -21.48
CA CYS A 192 6.82 -9.29 -20.16
C CYS A 192 7.51 -10.23 -19.16
N LEU A 193 7.51 -11.52 -19.48
CA LEU A 193 8.03 -12.57 -18.61
C LEU A 193 9.45 -12.99 -18.99
N GLU A 194 9.99 -12.47 -20.10
CA GLU A 194 11.38 -12.66 -20.50
C GLU A 194 12.32 -12.18 -19.38
N GLY A 195 13.29 -13.02 -19.02
CA GLY A 195 14.23 -12.75 -17.94
C GLY A 195 13.70 -12.99 -16.51
N LEU A 196 12.38 -13.03 -16.31
CA LEU A 196 11.77 -13.46 -15.05
C LEU A 196 11.53 -14.97 -15.04
N SER A 197 11.16 -15.53 -16.18
CA SER A 197 10.94 -16.95 -16.35
C SER A 197 12.24 -17.74 -16.58
N LYS A 198 12.28 -18.97 -16.08
CA LYS A 198 13.33 -19.95 -16.41
C LYS A 198 13.02 -20.76 -17.67
N SER A 199 11.77 -20.76 -18.14
CA SER A 199 11.33 -21.47 -19.35
C SER A 199 10.05 -20.90 -19.94
N SER A 200 9.82 -21.08 -21.24
CA SER A 200 8.56 -20.66 -21.89
C SER A 200 7.30 -21.36 -21.36
N LYS A 201 7.44 -22.42 -20.54
CA LYS A 201 6.32 -23.17 -19.93
C LYS A 201 6.32 -23.09 -18.41
N GLN A 202 6.82 -22.00 -17.85
CA GLN A 202 6.86 -21.82 -16.41
C GLN A 202 5.44 -21.69 -15.85
N VAL A 203 5.05 -22.64 -15.00
CA VAL A 203 3.74 -22.63 -14.31
C VAL A 203 3.86 -22.04 -12.91
N ARG A 204 4.99 -22.26 -12.25
CA ARG A 204 5.24 -21.84 -10.86
C ARG A 204 5.90 -20.48 -10.78
N LEU A 205 5.65 -19.73 -9.71
CA LEU A 205 6.46 -18.57 -9.38
C LEU A 205 7.93 -19.01 -9.22
N PRO A 206 8.88 -18.43 -9.97
CA PRO A 206 10.27 -18.85 -9.90
C PRO A 206 10.94 -18.37 -8.60
N LYS A 207 11.91 -19.13 -8.11
CA LYS A 207 12.81 -18.69 -7.05
C LYS A 207 13.44 -17.34 -7.40
N GLY A 208 13.44 -16.42 -6.43
CA GLY A 208 13.93 -15.05 -6.57
C GLY A 208 12.84 -14.05 -6.96
N PHE A 209 11.62 -14.51 -7.27
CA PHE A 209 10.51 -13.62 -7.61
C PHE A 209 10.06 -12.81 -6.39
N LYS A 210 9.97 -11.49 -6.56
CA LYS A 210 9.57 -10.54 -5.51
C LYS A 210 8.06 -10.44 -5.41
N ILE A 211 7.56 -10.36 -4.19
CA ILE A 211 6.13 -10.33 -3.88
C ILE A 211 5.85 -9.35 -2.73
N ILE A 212 4.61 -8.89 -2.65
CA ILE A 212 4.10 -8.15 -1.49
C ILE A 212 3.19 -9.09 -0.70
N ILE A 213 3.40 -9.20 0.61
CA ILE A 213 2.66 -10.09 1.49
C ILE A 213 1.61 -9.28 2.24
N ILE A 214 0.35 -9.50 1.86
CA ILE A 214 -0.80 -8.77 2.39
C ILE A 214 -1.23 -9.37 3.73
N GLY A 215 -1.28 -10.70 3.80
CA GLY A 215 -1.78 -11.41 4.97
C GLY A 215 -1.39 -12.88 5.02
N LYS A 216 -1.68 -13.52 6.15
CA LYS A 216 -1.45 -14.95 6.36
C LYS A 216 -2.66 -15.64 6.96
N THR A 217 -2.86 -16.93 6.66
CA THR A 217 -3.87 -17.72 7.36
C THR A 217 -3.56 -17.78 8.86
N GLU A 218 -4.60 -17.70 9.69
CA GLU A 218 -4.46 -17.87 11.15
C GLU A 218 -4.06 -19.32 11.48
N LYS A 219 -4.59 -20.28 10.72
CA LYS A 219 -4.27 -21.70 10.85
C LYS A 219 -3.05 -22.06 10.01
N LEU A 220 -2.24 -22.95 10.56
CA LEU A 220 -1.16 -23.60 9.82
C LEU A 220 -1.72 -24.78 9.02
N SER A 221 -1.19 -24.99 7.83
CA SER A 221 -1.46 -26.17 7.02
C SER A 221 -0.25 -27.08 7.05
N LYS A 222 -0.48 -28.37 7.34
CA LYS A 222 0.56 -29.39 7.23
C LYS A 222 0.61 -29.92 5.80
N ILE A 223 1.76 -29.77 5.16
CA ILE A 223 2.02 -30.30 3.83
C ILE A 223 3.30 -31.12 3.92
N GLU A 224 3.19 -32.43 3.71
CA GLU A 224 4.28 -33.37 3.93
C GLU A 224 4.90 -33.19 5.33
N ASN A 225 6.14 -32.67 5.39
CA ASN A 225 6.89 -32.44 6.61
C ASN A 225 6.87 -30.99 7.10
N TRP A 226 6.24 -30.08 6.34
CA TRP A 226 6.16 -28.66 6.68
C TRP A 226 4.87 -28.34 7.41
N ASN A 227 4.96 -27.34 8.29
CA ASN A 227 3.82 -26.82 9.02
C ASN A 227 3.91 -25.28 9.03
N SER A 228 3.29 -24.67 8.03
CA SER A 228 3.40 -23.24 7.73
C SER A 228 2.02 -22.65 7.46
N PRO A 229 1.80 -21.34 7.69
CA PRO A 229 0.63 -20.67 7.15
C PRO A 229 0.70 -20.62 5.62
N TRP A 230 -0.43 -20.28 5.00
CA TRP A 230 -0.45 -19.75 3.65
C TRP A 230 -0.38 -18.23 3.69
N TYR A 231 0.33 -17.64 2.73
CA TYR A 231 0.39 -16.20 2.54
C TYR A 231 -0.48 -15.80 1.36
N TYR A 232 -1.32 -14.78 1.58
CA TYR A 232 -1.98 -14.05 0.51
C TYR A 232 -1.05 -12.94 0.04
N ILE A 233 -0.74 -12.94 -1.24
CA ILE A 233 0.32 -12.13 -1.84
C ILE A 233 -0.20 -11.36 -3.05
N GLU A 234 0.45 -10.24 -3.36
CA GLU A 234 0.34 -9.52 -4.64
C GLU A 234 1.64 -9.71 -5.43
N THR A 235 1.51 -10.07 -6.70
CA THR A 235 2.59 -10.03 -7.69
C THR A 235 2.52 -8.72 -8.48
N SER A 236 3.66 -8.24 -8.96
CA SER A 236 3.74 -7.05 -9.81
C SER A 236 4.81 -7.22 -10.87
N ILE A 237 4.42 -7.14 -12.14
CA ILE A 237 5.29 -7.27 -13.31
C ILE A 237 5.12 -6.00 -14.14
N ASN A 238 6.18 -5.22 -14.30
CA ASN A 238 6.19 -4.06 -15.19
C ASN A 238 6.52 -4.53 -16.61
N CYS A 239 5.75 -4.07 -17.59
CA CYS A 239 5.88 -4.46 -18.98
C CYS A 239 5.48 -3.33 -19.92
N TYR A 240 6.45 -2.83 -20.69
CA TYR A 240 6.21 -1.81 -21.72
C TYR A 240 5.28 -0.66 -21.27
N GLY A 241 5.49 -0.15 -20.05
CA GLY A 241 4.70 0.95 -19.50
C GLY A 241 3.36 0.53 -18.87
N GLU A 242 3.05 -0.76 -18.79
CA GLU A 242 1.93 -1.31 -18.05
C GLU A 242 2.39 -2.08 -16.81
N ILE A 243 1.61 -2.06 -15.74
CA ILE A 243 1.88 -2.89 -14.56
C ILE A 243 0.82 -3.97 -14.43
N HIS A 244 1.21 -5.22 -14.62
CA HIS A 244 0.37 -6.37 -14.37
C HIS A 244 0.47 -6.78 -12.90
N ARG A 245 -0.67 -6.79 -12.22
CA ARG A 245 -0.80 -7.21 -10.82
C ARG A 245 -1.76 -8.37 -10.70
N SER A 246 -1.43 -9.33 -9.85
CA SER A 246 -2.30 -10.47 -9.56
C SER A 246 -2.19 -10.87 -8.10
N ASN A 247 -3.30 -11.31 -7.53
CA ASN A 247 -3.36 -11.72 -6.13
C ASN A 247 -3.70 -13.21 -6.01
N GLY A 248 -3.19 -13.83 -4.95
CA GLY A 248 -3.44 -15.24 -4.68
C GLY A 248 -2.60 -15.75 -3.52
N TRP A 249 -2.48 -17.07 -3.44
CA TRP A 249 -1.91 -17.75 -2.29
C TRP A 249 -0.64 -18.50 -2.63
N VAL A 250 0.33 -18.42 -1.73
CA VAL A 250 1.56 -19.21 -1.72
C VAL A 250 1.73 -19.85 -0.35
N TYR A 251 2.25 -21.08 -0.32
CA TYR A 251 2.56 -21.74 0.93
C TYR A 251 3.76 -21.09 1.61
N GLY A 252 3.59 -20.64 2.85
CA GLY A 252 4.54 -19.73 3.50
C GLY A 252 5.95 -20.29 3.73
N GLN A 253 6.11 -21.62 3.72
CA GLN A 253 7.42 -22.28 3.80
C GLN A 253 8.35 -21.87 2.66
N PHE A 254 7.80 -21.46 1.52
CA PHE A 254 8.55 -21.14 0.31
C PHE A 254 8.74 -19.63 0.09
N VAL A 255 8.62 -18.84 1.16
CA VAL A 255 8.75 -17.38 1.14
C VAL A 255 9.73 -16.94 2.21
N ASP A 256 10.74 -16.18 1.80
CA ASP A 256 11.60 -15.44 2.70
C ASP A 256 11.01 -14.03 2.89
N LEU A 257 10.83 -13.62 4.15
CA LEU A 257 10.37 -12.27 4.49
C LEU A 257 11.58 -11.33 4.55
N GLU A 258 11.42 -10.10 4.04
CA GLU A 258 12.44 -9.04 4.14
C GLU A 258 12.29 -8.18 5.39
#